data_AF-A0A4P6JMK0-F1
#
_entry.id   AF-A0A4P6JMK0-F1
#
_cell.length_a   1.000
_cell.length_b   1.000
_cell.length_c   1.000
_cell.angle_alpha   90.00
_cell.angle_beta   90.00
_cell.angle_gamma   90.00
#
_symmetry.space_group_name_H-M   'P 1'
#
loop_
_entity.id
_entity.type
_entity.pdbx_description
1 polymer ?
#
loop_
_entity_poly.entity_id
_entity_poly.type
_entity_poly.pdbx_seq_one_letter_code
_entity_poly.pdbx_strand_id
1 'polypeptide(L)'
;MNHRENIAGPSGPTLSQILWALQQLNRAHQAYALALPAELRRQIASVFSTHYRWLLREHVNFGFDTSQQLYFLHLPAITPEDNNS
;
A
#
# COMPACT_ATOMS: atom_id res chain seq x y z
N MET A 1 14.61 -1.40 39.38
CA MET A 1 15.49 -0.96 38.28
C MET A 1 14.72 -1.12 36.98
N ASN A 2 14.34 0.00 36.36
CA ASN A 2 13.61 0.03 35.10
C ASN A 2 14.59 -0.17 33.96
N HIS A 3 14.45 -1.22 33.16
CA HIS A 3 15.02 -1.27 31.81
C HIS A 3 13.88 -1.11 30.82
N ARG A 4 13.52 0.16 30.61
CA ARG A 4 12.85 0.60 29.39
C ARG A 4 13.93 0.65 28.31
N GLU A 5 14.12 -0.47 27.62
CA GLU A 5 14.85 -0.47 26.36
C GLU A 5 13.92 0.11 25.28
N ASN A 6 13.94 1.44 25.24
CA ASN A 6 13.42 2.25 24.16
C ASN A 6 14.34 2.07 22.95
N ILE A 7 14.11 1.02 22.15
CA ILE A 7 14.70 0.89 20.82
C ILE A 7 13.64 1.30 19.81
N ALA A 8 13.53 2.60 19.58
CA ALA A 8 12.75 3.15 18.47
C ALA A 8 13.67 3.32 17.24
N GLY A 9 13.50 2.44 16.23
CA GLY A 9 13.91 2.66 14.82
C GLY A 9 14.44 1.40 14.10
N PRO A 10 14.33 1.26 12.75
CA PRO A 10 13.41 1.84 11.77
C PRO A 10 12.50 0.71 11.22
N SER A 11 11.35 0.47 11.86
CA SER A 11 10.42 -0.53 11.34
C SER A 11 9.76 0.05 10.10
N GLY A 12 10.12 -0.44 8.91
CA GLY A 12 9.38 -0.14 7.68
C GLY A 12 7.88 -0.40 7.85
N PRO A 13 7.04 0.06 6.92
CA PRO A 13 5.60 -0.04 7.08
C PRO A 13 5.18 -1.49 7.30
N THR A 14 4.33 -1.68 8.30
CA THR A 14 3.73 -2.99 8.56
C THR A 14 2.88 -3.43 7.37
N LEU A 15 2.72 -4.74 7.18
CA LEU A 15 1.86 -5.29 6.14
C LEU A 15 0.44 -4.69 6.21
N SER A 16 -0.10 -4.51 7.41
CA SER A 16 -1.41 -3.89 7.63
C SER A 16 -1.48 -2.46 7.11
N GLN A 17 -0.42 -1.65 7.31
CA GLN A 17 -0.34 -0.29 6.77
C GLN A 17 -0.24 -0.27 5.25
N ILE A 18 0.53 -1.19 4.67
CA ILE A 18 0.65 -1.36 3.22
C ILE A 18 -0.70 -1.73 2.60
N LEU A 19 -1.37 -2.76 3.15
CA LEU A 19 -2.68 -3.21 2.69
C LEU A 19 -3.74 -2.12 2.82
N TRP A 20 -3.70 -1.35 3.91
CA TRP A 20 -4.60 -0.22 4.08
C TRP A 20 -4.36 0.86 3.03
N ALA A 21 -3.10 1.22 2.74
CA ALA A 21 -2.78 2.19 1.69
C ALA A 21 -3.19 1.72 0.29
N LEU A 22 -2.97 0.44 -0.03
CA LEU A 22 -3.44 -0.18 -1.28
C LEU A 22 -4.97 -0.16 -1.38
N GLN A 23 -5.68 -0.39 -0.28
CA GLN A 23 -7.13 -0.30 -0.25
C GLN A 23 -7.62 1.13 -0.54
N GLN A 24 -6.96 2.15 0.02
CA GLN A 24 -7.32 3.55 -0.28
C GLN A 24 -7.05 3.91 -1.75
N LEU A 25 -5.94 3.42 -2.31
CA LEU A 25 -5.62 3.54 -3.74
C LEU A 25 -6.71 2.95 -4.63
N ASN A 26 -7.12 1.72 -4.33
CA ASN A 26 -8.16 1.01 -5.07
C ASN A 26 -9.51 1.75 -5.00
N ARG A 27 -9.91 2.20 -3.81
CA ARG A 27 -11.14 2.99 -3.63
C ARG A 27 -11.08 4.30 -4.41
N ALA A 28 -9.95 5.01 -4.37
CA ALA A 28 -9.78 6.26 -5.10
C ALA A 28 -9.83 6.04 -6.61
N HIS A 29 -9.16 5.01 -7.14
CA HIS A 29 -9.19 4.65 -8.56
C HIS A 29 -10.61 4.34 -9.04
N GLN A 30 -11.33 3.50 -8.31
CA GLN A 30 -12.72 3.15 -8.63
C GLN A 30 -13.66 4.36 -8.54
N ALA A 31 -13.49 5.21 -7.53
CA ALA A 31 -14.29 6.42 -7.39
C ALA A 31 -14.01 7.43 -8.51
N TYR A 32 -12.78 7.50 -9.03
CA TYR A 32 -12.42 8.37 -10.14
C TYR A 32 -13.12 7.98 -11.46
N ALA A 33 -13.41 6.69 -11.66
CA ALA A 33 -14.15 6.20 -12.81
C ALA A 33 -15.62 6.67 -12.84
N LEU A 34 -16.15 7.17 -11.72
CA LEU A 34 -17.49 7.73 -11.63
C LEU A 34 -17.52 9.17 -12.18
N ALA A 35 -18.63 9.56 -12.80
CA ALA A 35 -18.85 10.92 -13.29
C ALA A 35 -19.06 11.93 -12.13
N LEU A 36 -18.01 12.17 -11.35
CA LEU A 36 -18.06 13.00 -10.15
C LEU A 36 -17.83 14.49 -10.48
N PRO A 37 -18.40 15.40 -9.66
CA PRO A 37 -18.08 16.82 -9.68
C PRO A 37 -16.57 17.09 -9.54
N ALA A 38 -16.11 18.20 -10.12
CA ALA A 38 -14.68 18.55 -10.17
C ALA A 38 -14.02 18.62 -8.78
N GLU A 39 -14.74 19.10 -7.76
CA GLU A 39 -14.22 19.19 -6.40
C GLU A 39 -13.95 17.80 -5.79
N LEU A 40 -14.90 16.88 -5.96
CA LEU A 40 -14.75 15.49 -5.52
C LEU A 40 -13.62 14.79 -6.27
N ARG A 41 -13.45 15.05 -7.57
CA ARG A 41 -12.32 14.51 -8.35
C ARG A 41 -10.98 14.98 -7.80
N ARG A 42 -10.86 16.25 -7.37
CA ARG A 42 -9.63 16.78 -6.77
C ARG A 42 -9.32 16.08 -5.44
N GLN A 43 -10.33 15.87 -4.60
CA GLN A 43 -10.15 15.15 -3.33
C GLN A 43 -9.70 13.71 -3.56
N ILE A 44 -10.34 13.00 -4.50
CA ILE A 44 -9.97 11.63 -4.87
C ILE A 44 -8.55 11.57 -5.43
N ALA A 45 -8.18 12.48 -6.33
CA ALA A 45 -6.84 12.55 -6.89
C ALA A 45 -5.77 12.85 -5.83
N SER A 46 -6.11 13.66 -4.81
CA SER A 46 -5.24 13.95 -3.67
C SER A 46 -5.01 12.70 -2.81
N VAL A 47 -6.08 11.97 -2.47
CA VAL A 47 -5.99 10.70 -1.73
C VAL A 47 -5.16 9.68 -2.51
N PHE A 48 -5.47 9.49 -3.80
CA PHE A 48 -4.71 8.61 -4.69
C PHE A 48 -3.21 8.97 -4.68
N SER A 49 -2.89 10.24 -4.93
CA SER A 49 -1.50 10.71 -5.01
C SER A 49 -0.74 10.53 -3.70
N THR A 50 -1.41 10.75 -2.57
CA THR A 50 -0.82 10.61 -1.23
C THR A 50 -0.41 9.17 -0.97
N HIS A 51 -1.32 8.21 -1.19
CA HIS A 51 -1.03 6.80 -0.93
C HIS A 51 -0.08 6.20 -1.96
N TYR A 52 -0.19 6.58 -3.24
CA TYR A 52 0.73 6.13 -4.28
C TYR A 52 2.17 6.54 -3.98
N ARG A 53 2.39 7.82 -3.66
CA ARG A 53 3.73 8.33 -3.33
C ARG A 53 4.27 7.72 -2.05
N TRP A 54 3.41 7.47 -1.07
CA TRP A 54 3.82 6.81 0.17
C TRP A 54 4.31 5.39 -0.11
N LEU A 55 3.58 4.57 -0.88
CA LEU A 55 4.02 3.22 -1.23
C LEU A 55 5.35 3.21 -1.99
N LEU A 56 5.55 4.15 -2.92
CA LEU A 56 6.83 4.31 -3.63
C LEU A 56 7.97 4.71 -2.70
N ARG A 57 7.73 5.65 -1.78
CA ARG A 57 8.71 6.10 -0.80
C ARG A 57 9.14 4.97 0.14
N GLU A 58 8.21 4.11 0.52
CA GLU A 58 8.49 2.95 1.37
C GLU A 58 8.99 1.73 0.59
N HIS A 59 9.33 1.89 -0.70
CA HIS A 59 9.84 0.83 -1.58
C HIS A 59 8.96 -0.43 -1.61
N VAL A 60 7.65 -0.27 -1.45
CA VAL A 60 6.71 -1.39 -1.51
C VAL A 60 6.66 -1.91 -2.94
N ASN A 61 6.75 -3.23 -3.11
CA ASN A 61 6.56 -3.87 -4.40
C ASN A 61 5.06 -4.12 -4.65
N PHE A 62 4.43 -3.31 -5.48
CA PHE A 62 3.01 -3.44 -5.83
C PHE A 62 2.80 -3.26 -7.33
N GLY A 63 1.76 -3.91 -7.86
CA GLY A 63 1.40 -3.90 -9.27
C GLY A 63 -0.03 -3.41 -9.47
N PHE A 64 -0.42 -3.24 -10.74
CA PHE A 64 -1.78 -2.93 -11.14
C PHE A 64 -2.29 -4.01 -12.11
N ASP A 65 -3.39 -4.67 -11.73
CA ASP A 65 -4.09 -5.61 -12.60
C ASP A 65 -5.09 -4.84 -13.46
N THR A 66 -4.79 -4.74 -14.76
CA THR A 66 -5.65 -4.06 -15.74
C THR A 66 -6.99 -4.76 -15.96
N SER A 67 -7.06 -6.07 -15.75
CA SER A 67 -8.27 -6.88 -15.91
C SER A 67 -9.26 -6.59 -14.79
N GLN A 68 -8.75 -6.47 -13.56
CA GLN A 68 -9.57 -6.18 -12.37
C GLN A 68 -9.65 -4.69 -12.03
N GLN A 69 -8.84 -3.85 -12.68
CA GLN A 69 -8.69 -2.42 -12.38
C GLN A 69 -8.33 -2.17 -10.90
N LEU A 70 -7.40 -2.97 -10.36
CA LEU A 70 -7.01 -2.94 -8.95
C LEU A 70 -5.49 -3.06 -8.77
N TYR A 71 -4.97 -2.31 -7.80
CA TYR A 71 -3.63 -2.44 -7.26
C TYR A 71 -3.54 -3.61 -6.29
N PHE A 72 -2.44 -4.34 -6.36
CA PHE A 72 -2.16 -5.51 -5.54
C PHE A 72 -0.71 -5.55 -5.08
N LEU A 73 -0.45 -6.23 -3.96
CA LEU A 73 0.88 -6.39 -3.40
C LEU A 73 1.60 -7.56 -4.09
N HIS A 74 2.84 -7.35 -4.55
CA HIS A 74 3.72 -8.44 -4.97
C HIS A 74 4.44 -8.99 -3.74
N LEU A 75 3.94 -10.10 -3.21
CA LEU A 75 4.70 -10.86 -2.23
C LEU A 75 5.78 -11.68 -2.96
N PRO A 76 7.02 -11.73 -2.44
CA PRO A 76 8.01 -12.65 -2.97
C PRO A 76 7.44 -14.07 -2.90
N ALA A 77 7.59 -14.83 -3.99
CA ALA A 77 7.25 -16.23 -3.99
C ALA A 77 8.07 -16.90 -2.88
N ILE A 78 7.40 -17.47 -1.88
CA ILE A 78 8.07 -18.30 -0.89
C ILE A 78 8.53 -19.53 -1.67
N THR A 79 9.81 -19.60 -2.04
CA THR A 79 10.41 -20.83 -2.53
C THR A 79 10.36 -21.83 -1.37
N PRO A 80 9.68 -22.97 -1.49
CA PRO A 80 9.71 -24.02 -0.49
C PRO A 80 11.04 -24.78 -0.65
N GLU A 81 12.15 -24.15 -0.27
CA GLU A 81 13.42 -24.84 -0.10
C GLU A 81 13.84 -24.67 1.36
N ASP A 82 14.28 -25.78 1.98
CA ASP A 82 14.76 -25.93 3.36
C ASP A 82 13.79 -26.49 4.42
N ASN A 83 12.96 -27.48 4.04
CA ASN A 83 12.57 -28.56 4.97
C ASN A 83 13.35 -29.84 4.62
N ASN A 84 14.67 -29.83 4.81
CA ASN A 84 15.42 -31.08 4.97
C ASN A 84 16.75 -30.82 5.70
N SER A 85 16.74 -30.97 7.01
CA SER A 85 17.94 -31.26 7.82
C SER A 85 17.52 -32.11 9.02
#